data_AF-A0A6A6MYF7-F1
#
_entry.id   AF-A0A6A6MYF7-F1
#
_cell.length_a   1.000
_cell.length_b   1.000
_cell.length_c   1.000
_cell.angle_alpha   90.00
_cell.angle_beta   90.00
_cell.angle_gamma   90.00
#
_symmetry.space_group_name_H-M   'P 1'
#
loop_
_entity.id
_entity.type
_entity.pdbx_description
1 polymer ?
#
loop_
_entity_poly.entity_id
_entity_poly.type
_entity_poly.pdbx_seq_one_letter_code
_entity_poly.pdbx_strand_id
1 'polypeptide(L)'
;MNSRWRKPQTVHVMAGAREITTASQFLQGTSRQTLFLLRDLPINRRKQLLCGTLRNRKPPLVGSNKSSNEIVGLQTEQCFNIGLQSEISDEKLGVLRWLLQETYEPENLGTESFLEKKRKEGLNTVVVEVGPRLSFTTAWSANAVSICCACGLTEVTRMERSRRYLLYSKGVLQEDQLNEFAALVHDRMTECVYTQRLTSFETNVVPEEVRYVPVIEKGRKALEEINQEMGLAFDEQDLQYYTRLFKDDIKRNPTTVELFDIAQSNSEHSRHWFFTGKIVIDGQPMDRTLMQIVKSTLQANPNNSVIGFKDNSSAIKGFPVKQLRPVQPGLTCPLNATTRDLDILFTAETHNFPCAVAPYPGAETGAGGRIRDTHATGRGSFVIAATAGYCVGNLNIEGFCSMGGSFFLISIKLGISFADSY
;
A
#
# COMPACT_ATOMS: atom_id res chain seq x y z
N MET A 1 43.87 -22.56 -36.95
CA MET A 1 42.92 -23.09 -37.95
C MET A 1 41.81 -22.07 -38.15
N ASN A 2 41.62 -21.66 -39.40
CA ASN A 2 40.66 -20.64 -39.83
C ASN A 2 39.20 -20.99 -39.47
N SER A 3 38.43 -20.02 -38.94
CA SER A 3 37.10 -19.72 -39.47
C SER A 3 36.55 -18.36 -38.99
N ARG A 4 36.51 -17.43 -39.93
CA ARG A 4 35.45 -16.43 -40.21
C ARG A 4 34.60 -15.93 -39.04
N TRP A 5 34.93 -14.74 -38.55
CA TRP A 5 33.97 -13.85 -37.90
C TRP A 5 32.99 -13.30 -38.96
N ARG A 6 31.74 -13.79 -38.95
CA ARG A 6 30.62 -13.13 -39.62
C ARG A 6 30.26 -11.87 -38.83
N LYS A 7 30.26 -10.71 -39.49
CA LYS A 7 29.62 -9.49 -38.97
C LYS A 7 28.14 -9.79 -38.69
N PRO A 8 27.57 -9.36 -37.55
CA PRO A 8 26.13 -9.42 -37.35
C PRO A 8 25.45 -8.49 -38.35
N GLN A 9 24.49 -9.03 -39.08
CA GLN A 9 23.59 -8.28 -39.96
C GLN A 9 22.79 -7.28 -39.11
N THR A 10 22.74 -6.05 -39.59
CA THR A 10 21.84 -5.01 -39.12
C THR A 10 20.41 -5.49 -39.34
N VAL A 11 19.77 -6.02 -38.29
CA VAL A 11 18.32 -6.27 -38.31
C VAL A 11 17.67 -4.91 -38.07
N HIS A 12 17.09 -4.35 -39.13
CA HIS A 12 16.10 -3.28 -39.00
C HIS A 12 14.88 -3.84 -38.26
N VAL A 13 14.90 -3.77 -36.93
CA VAL A 13 13.68 -3.87 -36.14
C VAL A 13 13.01 -2.50 -36.22
N MET A 14 12.13 -2.34 -37.21
CA MET A 14 11.04 -1.37 -37.09
C MET A 14 10.10 -1.88 -35.99
N ALA A 15 10.42 -1.56 -34.75
CA ALA A 15 9.44 -1.51 -33.68
C ALA A 15 9.21 -0.03 -33.42
N GLY A 16 8.17 0.51 -34.04
CA GLY A 16 7.63 1.80 -33.64
C GLY A 16 7.32 1.72 -32.16
N ALA A 17 8.11 2.42 -31.34
CA ALA A 17 7.78 2.73 -29.98
C ALA A 17 6.51 3.59 -30.02
N ARG A 18 5.34 2.94 -30.05
CA ARG A 18 4.14 3.58 -29.52
C ARG A 18 4.36 3.64 -28.03
N GLU A 19 4.66 4.83 -27.54
CA GLU A 19 4.47 5.19 -26.16
C GLU A 19 3.15 4.59 -25.69
N ILE A 20 3.22 3.61 -24.78
CA ILE A 20 2.06 3.18 -24.02
C ILE A 20 1.84 4.28 -22.97
N THR A 21 1.31 5.40 -23.45
CA THR A 21 0.67 6.42 -22.64
C THR A 21 -0.72 5.89 -22.26
N THR A 22 -0.76 4.94 -21.33
CA THR A 22 -2.00 4.59 -20.60
C THR A 22 -1.98 5.12 -19.18
N ALA A 23 -1.39 6.31 -19.00
CA ALA A 23 -1.70 7.22 -17.89
C ALA A 23 -2.79 8.25 -18.26
N SER A 24 -3.24 8.28 -19.53
CA SER A 24 -4.24 9.24 -20.05
C SER A 24 -5.63 8.64 -20.27
N GLN A 25 -5.87 7.36 -19.94
CA GLN A 25 -7.17 6.70 -20.12
C GLN A 25 -7.84 6.21 -18.81
N PHE A 26 -7.26 6.49 -17.65
CA PHE A 26 -7.87 6.20 -16.34
C PHE A 26 -8.46 7.44 -15.65
N LEU A 27 -8.13 8.65 -16.13
CA LEU A 27 -8.63 9.92 -15.62
C LEU A 27 -9.55 10.60 -16.62
N GLN A 28 -10.76 10.07 -16.77
CA GLN A 28 -11.91 10.84 -17.26
C GLN A 28 -13.09 10.63 -16.31
N GLY A 29 -12.89 11.07 -15.07
CA GLY A 29 -13.94 11.33 -14.08
C GLY A 29 -14.08 12.84 -13.89
N THR A 30 -15.31 13.30 -13.67
CA THR A 30 -15.74 14.69 -13.60
C THR A 30 -14.86 15.61 -12.72
N SER A 31 -14.47 16.76 -13.24
CA SER A 31 -13.83 17.88 -12.52
C SER A 31 -14.85 18.60 -11.62
N ARG A 32 -15.30 17.99 -10.53
CA ARG A 32 -16.06 18.68 -9.47
C ARG A 32 -15.67 18.15 -8.10
N GLN A 33 -15.18 19.04 -7.25
CA GLN A 33 -14.61 18.74 -5.95
C GLN A 33 -15.36 19.52 -4.86
N THR A 34 -16.00 18.83 -3.93
CA THR A 34 -16.75 19.44 -2.82
C THR A 34 -15.93 19.41 -1.53
N LEU A 35 -15.89 20.52 -0.80
CA LEU A 35 -15.23 20.68 0.49
C LEU A 35 -16.24 20.47 1.63
N PHE A 36 -16.03 19.46 2.47
CA PHE A 36 -16.76 19.30 3.72
C PHE A 36 -15.82 19.51 4.91
N LEU A 37 -16.08 20.58 5.65
CA LEU A 37 -15.42 20.83 6.94
C LEU A 37 -16.16 20.03 8.02
N LEU A 38 -15.47 19.09 8.65
CA LEU A 38 -16.01 18.27 9.74
C LEU A 38 -15.74 19.00 11.06
N ARG A 39 -16.78 19.32 11.82
CA ARG A 39 -16.68 19.96 13.15
C ARG A 39 -17.50 19.19 14.17
N ASP A 40 -16.91 18.97 15.34
CA ASP A 40 -17.56 18.40 16.52
C ASP A 40 -18.16 19.49 17.42
N LEU A 41 -19.26 20.15 17.04
CA LEU A 41 -20.06 20.99 17.97
C LEU A 41 -21.52 21.18 17.49
N PRO A 42 -22.50 21.38 18.41
CA PRO A 42 -23.90 21.56 18.05
C PRO A 42 -24.25 23.01 17.66
N ILE A 43 -24.85 23.15 16.46
CA ILE A 43 -25.85 24.14 16.01
C ILE A 43 -25.45 25.63 15.79
N ASN A 44 -25.91 26.12 14.62
CA ASN A 44 -26.24 27.50 14.19
C ASN A 44 -25.12 28.48 13.77
N ARG A 45 -25.02 28.72 12.45
CA ARG A 45 -25.37 30.03 11.81
C ARG A 45 -25.45 29.93 10.28
N ARG A 46 -26.45 30.60 9.71
CA ARG A 46 -26.80 30.75 8.28
C ARG A 46 -26.05 31.91 7.60
N LYS A 47 -26.06 31.88 6.24
CA LYS A 47 -25.92 32.93 5.18
C LYS A 47 -24.63 32.75 4.33
N GLN A 48 -24.56 32.85 3.00
CA GLN A 48 -25.44 33.29 1.89
C GLN A 48 -24.90 32.78 0.52
N LEU A 49 -25.79 32.25 -0.32
CA LEU A 49 -26.00 32.41 -1.79
C LEU A 49 -24.92 33.04 -2.72
N LEU A 50 -24.53 32.35 -3.82
CA LEU A 50 -24.79 32.71 -5.24
C LEU A 50 -24.12 31.75 -6.26
N CYS A 51 -24.76 31.64 -7.45
CA CYS A 51 -24.76 30.59 -8.48
C CYS A 51 -23.54 30.47 -9.44
N GLY A 52 -23.44 29.29 -10.08
CA GLY A 52 -22.88 29.07 -11.42
C GLY A 52 -23.05 27.62 -11.93
N THR A 53 -23.43 27.41 -13.19
CA THR A 53 -23.79 26.09 -13.79
C THR A 53 -23.03 25.85 -15.10
N LEU A 54 -22.55 24.63 -15.39
CA LEU A 54 -22.38 24.11 -16.77
C LEU A 54 -22.21 22.57 -16.84
N ARG A 55 -22.60 21.98 -17.98
CA ARG A 55 -23.16 20.63 -18.22
C ARG A 55 -22.17 19.49 -18.59
N ASN A 56 -22.49 18.29 -18.11
CA ASN A 56 -22.42 16.93 -18.70
C ASN A 56 -21.23 16.48 -19.58
N ARG A 57 -20.60 15.35 -19.17
CA ARG A 57 -20.32 14.19 -20.05
C ARG A 57 -20.61 12.87 -19.31
N LYS A 58 -21.18 11.89 -20.02
CA LYS A 58 -21.47 10.53 -19.54
C LYS A 58 -20.15 9.77 -19.37
N PRO A 59 -19.86 9.13 -18.22
CA PRO A 59 -18.84 8.08 -18.18
C PRO A 59 -19.30 6.91 -19.07
N PRO A 60 -18.38 6.18 -19.72
CA PRO A 60 -18.75 4.97 -20.44
C PRO A 60 -19.43 4.03 -19.45
N LEU A 61 -20.64 3.61 -19.78
CA LEU A 61 -21.34 2.53 -19.09
C LEU A 61 -20.41 1.31 -19.15
N VAL A 62 -19.76 1.03 -18.02
CA VAL A 62 -18.98 -0.19 -17.81
C VAL A 62 -19.89 -1.37 -18.09
N GLY A 63 -19.51 -2.20 -19.06
CA GLY A 63 -20.06 -3.54 -19.34
C GLY A 63 -21.55 -3.72 -19.06
N SER A 64 -22.38 -3.49 -20.08
CA SER A 64 -23.77 -3.96 -20.12
C SER A 64 -23.81 -5.45 -19.76
N ASN A 65 -24.23 -5.78 -18.54
CA ASN A 65 -24.93 -7.01 -18.11
C ASN A 65 -24.85 -7.28 -16.58
N LYS A 66 -24.17 -6.45 -15.77
CA LYS A 66 -24.06 -6.71 -14.31
C LYS A 66 -24.60 -5.64 -13.37
N SER A 67 -25.00 -4.47 -13.85
CA SER A 67 -25.77 -3.52 -13.05
C SER A 67 -27.24 -3.60 -13.44
N SER A 68 -28.12 -3.63 -12.45
CA SER A 68 -29.58 -3.67 -12.62
C SER A 68 -30.03 -2.80 -13.80
N ASN A 69 -30.83 -3.37 -14.71
CA ASN A 69 -31.45 -2.71 -15.88
C ASN A 69 -32.26 -1.44 -15.52
N GLU A 70 -32.39 -1.13 -14.24
CA GLU A 70 -33.10 0.00 -13.69
C GLU A 70 -32.26 1.28 -13.59
N ILE A 71 -30.92 1.20 -13.49
CA ILE A 71 -30.05 2.39 -13.45
C ILE A 71 -29.84 2.93 -14.87
N VAL A 72 -30.35 4.13 -15.13
CA VAL A 72 -30.35 4.77 -16.47
C VAL A 72 -29.39 5.95 -16.61
N GLY A 73 -28.77 6.37 -15.51
CA GLY A 73 -27.80 7.45 -15.51
C GLY A 73 -27.05 7.56 -14.20
N LEU A 74 -25.90 8.23 -14.26
CA LEU A 74 -25.03 8.48 -13.14
C LEU A 74 -24.43 9.89 -13.24
N GLN A 75 -24.33 10.58 -12.12
CA GLN A 75 -23.47 11.75 -11.93
C GLN A 75 -22.53 11.50 -10.76
N THR A 76 -21.35 12.12 -10.79
CA THR A 76 -20.32 11.94 -9.78
C THR A 76 -19.79 13.28 -9.29
N GLU A 77 -19.36 13.30 -8.03
CA GLU A 77 -18.51 14.36 -7.47
C GLU A 77 -17.48 13.73 -6.53
N GLN A 78 -16.34 14.41 -6.36
CA GLN A 78 -15.38 14.08 -5.31
C GLN A 78 -15.62 14.95 -4.09
N CYS A 79 -15.33 14.44 -2.91
CA CYS A 79 -15.52 15.18 -1.68
C CYS A 79 -14.26 15.11 -0.82
N PHE A 80 -13.76 16.26 -0.38
CA PHE A 80 -12.70 16.37 0.61
C PHE A 80 -13.33 16.47 1.99
N ASN A 81 -13.06 15.48 2.82
CA ASN A 81 -13.45 15.42 4.21
C ASN A 81 -12.26 15.93 5.03
N ILE A 82 -12.42 17.03 5.75
CA ILE A 82 -11.31 17.69 6.45
C ILE A 82 -11.57 17.72 7.94
N GLY A 83 -10.68 17.08 8.69
CA GLY A 83 -10.63 17.06 10.14
C GLY A 83 -9.82 18.25 10.63
N LEU A 84 -10.40 19.01 11.55
CA LEU A 84 -9.80 20.20 12.13
C LEU A 84 -9.71 20.03 13.64
N GLN A 85 -8.57 20.37 14.24
CA GLN A 85 -8.44 20.45 15.71
C GLN A 85 -9.00 21.75 16.30
N SER A 86 -9.09 22.81 15.49
CA SER A 86 -9.58 24.13 15.90
C SER A 86 -10.19 24.87 14.71
N GLU A 87 -10.87 25.99 14.98
CA GLU A 87 -11.34 26.85 13.89
C GLU A 87 -10.16 27.39 13.07
N ILE A 88 -10.41 27.54 11.77
CA ILE A 88 -9.46 28.05 10.78
C ILE A 88 -9.88 29.47 10.40
N SER A 89 -8.92 30.40 10.30
CA SER A 89 -9.19 31.78 9.90
C SER A 89 -9.58 31.88 8.43
N ASP A 90 -10.25 32.98 8.05
CA ASP A 90 -10.63 33.22 6.64
C ASP A 90 -9.42 33.26 5.69
N GLU A 91 -8.28 33.79 6.15
CA GLU A 91 -7.03 33.79 5.41
C GLU A 91 -6.54 32.36 5.14
N LYS A 92 -6.50 31.53 6.18
CA LYS A 92 -6.12 30.12 6.07
C LYS A 92 -7.12 29.29 5.25
N LEU A 93 -8.42 29.61 5.32
CA LEU A 93 -9.42 29.04 4.41
C LEU A 93 -9.14 29.41 2.95
N GLY A 94 -8.64 30.62 2.69
CA GLY A 94 -8.17 31.03 1.36
C GLY A 94 -7.03 30.15 0.86
N VAL A 95 -6.03 29.90 1.70
CA VAL A 95 -4.91 28.99 1.37
C VAL A 95 -5.40 27.56 1.14
N LEU A 96 -6.31 27.06 1.98
CA LEU A 96 -6.88 25.72 1.84
C LEU A 96 -7.67 25.57 0.53
N ARG A 97 -8.47 26.57 0.16
CA ARG A 97 -9.15 26.58 -1.14
C ARG A 97 -8.16 26.61 -2.29
N TRP A 98 -7.11 27.41 -2.18
CA TRP A 98 -6.06 27.46 -3.20
C TRP A 98 -5.35 26.12 -3.39
N LEU A 99 -5.11 25.37 -2.30
CA LEU A 99 -4.51 24.03 -2.36
C LEU A 99 -5.43 22.98 -3.01
N LEU A 100 -6.75 23.13 -2.83
CA LEU A 100 -7.72 22.13 -3.26
C LEU A 100 -8.37 22.46 -4.61
N GLN A 101 -8.32 23.71 -5.06
CA GLN A 101 -8.92 24.08 -6.35
C GLN A 101 -8.05 23.60 -7.51
N GLU A 102 -8.70 23.19 -8.59
CA GLU A 102 -7.98 22.94 -9.83
C GLU A 102 -7.50 24.24 -10.46
N THR A 103 -6.28 24.23 -11.00
CA THR A 103 -5.63 25.45 -11.52
C THR A 103 -6.42 26.11 -12.66
N TYR A 104 -7.05 25.30 -13.51
CA TYR A 104 -7.77 25.76 -14.70
C TYR A 104 -9.30 25.74 -14.57
N GLU A 105 -9.82 25.22 -13.46
CA GLU A 105 -11.26 25.10 -13.20
C GLU A 105 -11.58 25.41 -11.72
N PRO A 106 -11.19 26.58 -11.18
CA PRO A 106 -11.38 26.90 -9.77
C PRO A 106 -12.86 26.94 -9.34
N GLU A 107 -13.78 27.20 -10.27
CA GLU A 107 -15.22 27.19 -10.06
C GLU A 107 -15.78 25.80 -9.69
N ASN A 108 -15.00 24.74 -9.94
CA ASN A 108 -15.39 23.37 -9.64
C ASN A 108 -15.04 22.94 -8.20
N LEU A 109 -14.48 23.84 -7.38
CA LEU A 109 -14.36 23.67 -5.94
C LEU A 109 -15.53 24.38 -5.22
N GLY A 110 -16.31 23.66 -4.44
CA GLY A 110 -17.47 24.21 -3.73
C GLY A 110 -17.62 23.64 -2.32
N THR A 111 -18.25 24.36 -1.40
CA THR A 111 -18.53 23.85 -0.04
C THR A 111 -19.82 23.03 0.06
N GLU A 112 -20.57 22.95 -1.05
CA GLU A 112 -21.79 22.16 -1.16
C GLU A 112 -21.68 21.16 -2.32
N SER A 113 -22.59 20.20 -2.30
CA SER A 113 -22.69 19.17 -3.33
C SER A 113 -23.12 19.78 -4.66
N PHE A 114 -22.39 19.47 -5.72
CA PHE A 114 -22.76 19.77 -7.11
C PHE A 114 -23.74 18.75 -7.70
N LEU A 115 -23.99 17.64 -6.99
CA LEU A 115 -25.06 16.70 -7.31
C LEU A 115 -26.41 17.35 -7.02
N GLU A 116 -26.88 18.14 -7.98
CA GLU A 116 -28.23 18.68 -7.95
C GLU A 116 -29.23 17.50 -7.94
N LYS A 117 -30.17 17.49 -6.98
CA LYS A 117 -31.40 16.69 -7.10
C LYS A 117 -32.31 17.28 -8.18
N LYS A 118 -31.79 17.48 -9.40
CA LYS A 118 -32.63 17.69 -10.58
C LYS A 118 -33.44 16.42 -10.75
N ARG A 119 -34.66 16.44 -10.20
CA ARG A 119 -35.69 15.47 -10.52
C ARG A 119 -35.87 15.54 -12.04
N LYS A 120 -35.25 14.61 -12.76
CA LYS A 120 -35.72 14.30 -14.11
C LYS A 120 -37.10 13.72 -13.89
N GLU A 121 -38.12 14.35 -14.46
CA GLU A 121 -39.50 13.89 -14.32
C GLU A 121 -39.58 12.38 -14.63
N GLY A 122 -40.15 11.61 -13.71
CA GLY A 122 -40.31 10.17 -13.84
C GLY A 122 -39.11 9.29 -13.44
N LEU A 123 -38.02 9.84 -12.88
CA LEU A 123 -36.88 9.04 -12.38
C LEU A 123 -36.65 9.22 -10.88
N ASN A 124 -36.36 8.11 -10.20
CA ASN A 124 -35.91 8.10 -8.81
C ASN A 124 -34.42 8.43 -8.73
N THR A 125 -33.99 9.03 -7.62
CA THR A 125 -32.59 9.34 -7.38
C THR A 125 -32.11 8.89 -6.02
N VAL A 126 -30.92 8.28 -5.99
CA VAL A 126 -30.23 7.82 -4.78
C VAL A 126 -28.78 8.24 -4.85
N VAL A 127 -28.20 8.66 -3.72
CA VAL A 127 -26.76 8.96 -3.62
C VAL A 127 -26.07 7.83 -2.89
N VAL A 128 -25.04 7.27 -3.50
CA VAL A 128 -24.11 6.33 -2.87
C VAL A 128 -22.79 7.07 -2.67
N GLU A 129 -22.30 7.12 -1.44
CA GLU A 129 -21.00 7.70 -1.12
C GLU A 129 -20.05 6.59 -0.68
N VAL A 130 -18.84 6.58 -1.24
CA VAL A 130 -17.80 5.62 -0.88
C VAL A 130 -16.49 6.35 -0.59
N GLY A 131 -15.75 5.86 0.39
CA GLY A 131 -14.45 6.43 0.75
C GLY A 131 -13.61 5.45 1.56
N PRO A 132 -12.40 5.87 1.97
CA PRO A 132 -11.51 5.04 2.77
C PRO A 132 -12.17 4.59 4.08
N ARG A 133 -11.85 3.38 4.54
CA ARG A 133 -12.27 2.97 5.88
C ARG A 133 -11.65 3.92 6.91
N LEU A 134 -12.46 4.40 7.86
CA LEU A 134 -12.03 5.40 8.83
C LEU A 134 -10.96 4.90 9.82
N SER A 135 -10.83 3.57 9.95
CA SER A 135 -9.91 2.89 10.87
C SER A 135 -8.42 3.07 10.55
N PHE A 136 -8.07 3.59 9.37
CA PHE A 136 -6.69 3.91 9.01
C PHE A 136 -6.62 5.19 8.20
N THR A 137 -5.47 5.85 8.22
CA THR A 137 -5.19 7.06 7.42
C THR A 137 -4.60 6.69 6.07
N THR A 138 -5.12 7.24 4.98
CA THR A 138 -4.57 6.94 3.64
C THR A 138 -3.22 7.62 3.41
N ALA A 139 -2.40 7.08 2.50
CA ALA A 139 -1.18 7.74 2.04
C ALA A 139 -1.46 9.13 1.44
N TRP A 140 -2.61 9.29 0.77
CA TRP A 140 -3.07 10.59 0.27
C TRP A 140 -3.30 11.57 1.41
N SER A 141 -4.00 11.16 2.49
CA SER A 141 -4.21 12.00 3.67
C SER A 141 -2.90 12.42 4.33
N ALA A 142 -1.95 11.50 4.50
CA ALA A 142 -0.67 11.83 5.12
C ALA A 142 0.09 12.91 4.34
N ASN A 143 0.12 12.79 3.01
CA ASN A 143 0.74 13.80 2.13
C ASN A 143 -0.04 15.11 2.14
N ALA A 144 -1.37 15.07 2.08
CA ALA A 144 -2.22 16.25 2.10
C ALA A 144 -2.05 17.06 3.40
N VAL A 145 -2.00 16.38 4.55
CA VAL A 145 -1.72 17.00 5.86
C VAL A 145 -0.31 17.58 5.89
N SER A 146 0.70 16.88 5.36
CA SER A 146 2.06 17.40 5.27
C SER A 146 2.14 18.68 4.43
N ILE A 147 1.43 18.73 3.29
CA ILE A 147 1.34 19.93 2.44
C ILE A 147 0.64 21.06 3.19
N CYS A 148 -0.49 20.77 3.85
CA CYS A 148 -1.20 21.75 4.67
C CYS A 148 -0.29 22.34 5.74
N CYS A 149 0.44 21.51 6.49
CA CYS A 149 1.39 21.95 7.50
C CYS A 149 2.50 22.83 6.92
N ALA A 150 3.07 22.47 5.76
CA ALA A 150 4.09 23.27 5.08
C ALA A 150 3.56 24.63 4.60
N CYS A 151 2.25 24.73 4.32
CA CYS A 151 1.56 25.98 3.98
C CYS A 151 1.02 26.73 5.21
N GLY A 152 1.36 26.33 6.44
CA GLY A 152 0.92 27.00 7.67
C GLY A 152 -0.48 26.64 8.16
N LEU A 153 -1.13 25.64 7.55
CA LEU A 153 -2.44 25.09 7.94
C LEU A 153 -2.28 23.97 8.97
N THR A 154 -1.71 24.30 10.14
CA THR A 154 -1.44 23.35 11.22
C THR A 154 -2.70 22.81 11.91
N GLU A 155 -3.85 23.43 11.69
CA GLU A 155 -5.15 23.01 12.22
C GLU A 155 -5.71 21.76 11.53
N VAL A 156 -5.25 21.45 10.32
CA VAL A 156 -5.71 20.28 9.56
C VAL A 156 -5.03 19.02 10.11
N THR A 157 -5.82 18.18 10.79
CA THR A 157 -5.32 16.93 11.39
C THR A 157 -5.44 15.74 10.46
N ARG A 158 -6.45 15.75 9.58
CA ARG A 158 -6.73 14.67 8.64
C ARG A 158 -7.48 15.19 7.42
N MET A 159 -7.17 14.67 6.25
CA MET A 159 -7.86 15.03 5.02
C MET A 159 -8.06 13.78 4.17
N GLU A 160 -9.30 13.39 3.91
CA GLU A 160 -9.61 12.20 3.10
C GLU A 160 -10.51 12.54 1.92
N ARG A 161 -10.41 11.77 0.84
CA ARG A 161 -11.26 11.93 -0.33
C ARG A 161 -12.32 10.82 -0.42
N SER A 162 -13.59 11.20 -0.47
CA SER A 162 -14.70 10.30 -0.83
C SER A 162 -15.22 10.61 -2.24
N ARG A 163 -16.00 9.67 -2.79
CA ARG A 163 -16.64 9.77 -4.10
C ARG A 163 -18.14 9.57 -3.91
N ARG A 164 -18.93 10.50 -4.44
CA ARG A 164 -20.39 10.47 -4.36
C ARG A 164 -20.96 10.20 -5.75
N TYR A 165 -21.89 9.27 -5.82
CA TYR A 165 -22.52 8.77 -7.02
C TYR A 165 -24.03 9.03 -6.94
N LEU A 166 -24.54 9.99 -7.72
CA LEU A 166 -25.98 10.21 -7.89
C LEU A 166 -26.51 9.29 -8.99
N LEU A 167 -27.24 8.26 -8.58
CA LEU A 167 -27.89 7.29 -9.46
C LEU A 167 -29.25 7.81 -9.91
N TYR A 168 -29.55 7.66 -11.19
CA TYR A 168 -30.88 7.86 -11.75
C TYR A 168 -31.47 6.50 -12.12
N SER A 169 -32.64 6.16 -11.57
CA SER A 169 -33.29 4.87 -11.82
C SER A 169 -34.75 5.00 -12.25
N LYS A 170 -35.23 4.03 -13.03
CA LYS A 170 -36.66 3.94 -13.42
C LYS A 170 -37.56 3.51 -12.26
N GLY A 171 -37.05 2.64 -11.39
CA GLY A 171 -37.73 2.12 -10.20
C GLY A 171 -37.05 2.55 -8.90
N VAL A 172 -37.63 2.19 -7.76
CA VAL A 172 -36.96 2.35 -6.45
C VAL A 172 -35.91 1.27 -6.34
N LEU A 173 -34.64 1.66 -6.17
CA LEU A 173 -33.56 0.70 -5.99
C LEU A 173 -33.66 0.05 -4.61
N GLN A 174 -33.64 -1.28 -4.60
CA GLN A 174 -33.55 -2.08 -3.38
C GLN A 174 -32.12 -2.06 -2.81
N GLU A 175 -31.98 -2.41 -1.54
CA GLU A 175 -30.69 -2.43 -0.84
C GLU A 175 -29.67 -3.34 -1.54
N ASP A 176 -30.09 -4.52 -2.01
CA ASP A 176 -29.23 -5.44 -2.75
C ASP A 176 -28.68 -4.83 -4.04
N GLN A 177 -29.50 -4.07 -4.78
CA GLN A 177 -29.07 -3.40 -6.01
C GLN A 177 -28.08 -2.26 -5.72
N LEU A 178 -28.23 -1.57 -4.59
CA LEU A 178 -27.28 -0.56 -4.13
C LEU A 178 -25.95 -1.20 -3.69
N ASN A 179 -26.00 -2.36 -3.04
CA ASN A 179 -24.82 -3.13 -2.65
C ASN A 179 -24.08 -3.67 -3.88
N GLU A 180 -24.78 -4.17 -4.88
CA GLU A 180 -24.21 -4.56 -6.18
C GLU A 180 -23.52 -3.38 -6.86
N PHE A 181 -24.18 -2.21 -6.92
CA PHE A 181 -23.56 -1.00 -7.47
C PHE A 181 -22.32 -0.59 -6.66
N ALA A 182 -22.42 -0.56 -5.34
CA ALA A 182 -21.31 -0.20 -4.46
C ALA A 182 -20.10 -1.11 -4.70
N ALA A 183 -20.31 -2.43 -4.81
CA ALA A 183 -19.25 -3.41 -5.05
C ALA A 183 -18.49 -3.19 -6.38
N LEU A 184 -19.07 -2.46 -7.34
CA LEU A 184 -18.40 -2.09 -8.59
C LEU A 184 -17.53 -0.84 -8.46
N VAL A 185 -17.77 0.04 -7.48
CA VAL A 185 -17.16 1.38 -7.41
C VAL A 185 -16.20 1.59 -6.24
N HIS A 186 -16.18 0.68 -5.26
CA HIS A 186 -15.23 0.71 -4.16
C HIS A 186 -14.43 -0.58 -4.04
N ASP A 187 -13.21 -0.47 -3.54
CA ASP A 187 -12.43 -1.63 -3.11
C ASP A 187 -12.86 -2.05 -1.70
N ARG A 188 -13.54 -3.19 -1.57
CA ARG A 188 -14.01 -3.69 -0.28
C ARG A 188 -12.91 -3.86 0.77
N MET A 189 -11.65 -4.03 0.36
CA MET A 189 -10.53 -4.22 1.30
C MET A 189 -10.11 -2.91 1.96
N THR A 190 -10.19 -1.79 1.24
CA THR A 190 -9.64 -0.49 1.67
C THR A 190 -10.70 0.59 1.88
N GLU A 191 -11.87 0.42 1.28
CA GLU A 191 -12.95 1.39 1.25
C GLU A 191 -14.25 0.81 1.80
N CYS A 192 -15.20 1.69 2.11
CA CYS A 192 -16.55 1.34 2.50
C CYS A 192 -17.58 2.34 1.98
N VAL A 193 -18.85 1.94 2.02
CA VAL A 193 -19.98 2.83 1.77
C VAL A 193 -20.25 3.67 3.02
N TYR A 194 -20.39 4.98 2.86
CA TYR A 194 -20.82 5.87 3.92
C TYR A 194 -22.35 5.95 3.91
N THR A 195 -22.98 5.53 5.00
CA THR A 195 -24.45 5.54 5.17
C THR A 195 -25.00 6.97 5.27
N GLN A 196 -24.17 7.89 5.76
CA GLN A 196 -24.44 9.30 5.87
C GLN A 196 -23.17 10.08 5.57
N ARG A 197 -23.33 11.38 5.26
CA ARG A 197 -22.18 12.28 5.11
C ARG A 197 -21.35 12.22 6.39
N LEU A 198 -20.03 12.07 6.24
CA LEU A 198 -19.13 12.12 7.38
C LEU A 198 -19.31 13.44 8.13
N THR A 199 -19.33 13.35 9.45
CA THR A 199 -19.33 14.51 10.37
C THR A 199 -18.08 14.54 11.23
N SER A 200 -17.39 13.40 11.39
CA SER A 200 -16.15 13.24 12.13
C SER A 200 -15.32 12.07 11.57
N PHE A 201 -14.02 12.09 11.85
CA PHE A 201 -13.09 10.96 11.61
C PHE A 201 -12.92 10.05 12.83
N GLU A 202 -13.53 10.43 13.97
CA GLU A 202 -13.49 9.61 15.17
C GLU A 202 -14.17 8.27 14.92
N THR A 203 -13.52 7.22 15.40
CA THR A 203 -14.08 5.88 15.41
C THR A 203 -14.30 5.49 16.85
N ASN A 204 -15.36 4.75 17.14
CA ASN A 204 -15.66 4.23 18.48
C ASN A 204 -14.69 3.10 18.91
N VAL A 205 -13.54 2.98 18.26
CA VAL A 205 -12.54 1.94 18.54
C VAL A 205 -11.73 2.39 19.76
N VAL A 206 -11.99 1.76 20.89
CA VAL A 206 -11.20 1.90 22.10
C VAL A 206 -10.06 0.88 22.03
N PRO A 207 -8.77 1.29 22.16
CA PRO A 207 -7.66 0.35 22.23
C PRO A 207 -7.89 -0.67 23.35
N GLU A 208 -7.71 -1.95 23.05
CA GLU A 208 -7.80 -3.00 24.06
C GLU A 208 -6.70 -2.85 25.12
N GLU A 209 -7.04 -3.07 26.38
CA GLU A 209 -6.06 -3.07 27.46
C GLU A 209 -5.11 -4.26 27.36
N VAL A 210 -3.85 -4.04 27.74
CA VAL A 210 -2.86 -5.12 27.86
C VAL A 210 -3.29 -6.06 28.99
N ARG A 211 -3.44 -7.34 28.68
CA ARG A 211 -3.86 -8.37 29.64
C ARG A 211 -2.67 -9.26 30.01
N TYR A 212 -2.64 -9.71 31.26
CA TYR A 212 -1.75 -10.79 31.70
C TYR A 212 -2.43 -12.14 31.49
N VAL A 213 -1.74 -13.05 30.82
CA VAL A 213 -2.23 -14.41 30.57
C VAL A 213 -1.81 -15.30 31.74
N PRO A 214 -2.74 -15.93 32.47
CA PRO A 214 -2.48 -16.61 33.74
C PRO A 214 -1.79 -17.98 33.56
N VAL A 215 -0.58 -18.00 33.01
CA VAL A 215 0.23 -19.21 32.76
C VAL A 215 0.76 -19.80 34.07
N ILE A 216 1.03 -18.99 35.09
CA ILE A 216 1.46 -19.47 36.41
C ILE A 216 0.35 -20.29 37.06
N GLU A 217 -0.87 -19.75 37.05
CA GLU A 217 -2.03 -20.32 37.72
C GLU A 217 -2.67 -21.44 36.91
N LYS A 218 -2.86 -21.25 35.61
CA LYS A 218 -3.56 -22.19 34.72
C LYS A 218 -2.62 -23.05 33.87
N GLY A 219 -1.32 -22.80 33.90
CA GLY A 219 -0.35 -23.53 33.08
C GLY A 219 -0.62 -23.38 31.59
N ARG A 220 -0.33 -24.46 30.87
CA ARG A 220 -0.47 -24.57 29.42
C ARG A 220 -1.85 -24.20 28.88
N LYS A 221 -2.91 -24.49 29.64
CA LYS A 221 -4.29 -24.20 29.20
C LYS A 221 -4.51 -22.72 28.90
N ALA A 222 -3.91 -21.81 29.67
CA ALA A 222 -4.01 -20.38 29.39
C ALA A 222 -3.34 -19.98 28.06
N LEU A 223 -2.25 -20.67 27.67
CA LEU A 223 -1.60 -20.44 26.38
C LEU A 223 -2.43 -21.00 25.22
N GLU A 224 -3.09 -22.15 25.40
CA GLU A 224 -3.99 -22.70 24.38
C GLU A 224 -5.19 -21.78 24.12
N GLU A 225 -5.80 -21.25 25.19
CA GLU A 225 -6.91 -20.30 25.11
C GLU A 225 -6.50 -19.03 24.34
N ILE A 226 -5.40 -18.39 24.73
CA ILE A 226 -4.96 -17.15 24.07
C ILE A 226 -4.42 -17.38 22.65
N ASN A 227 -3.83 -18.55 22.37
CA ASN A 227 -3.38 -18.93 21.03
C ASN A 227 -4.54 -18.98 20.04
N GLN A 228 -5.68 -19.55 20.47
CA GLN A 228 -6.91 -19.58 19.66
C GLN A 228 -7.55 -18.20 19.55
N GLU A 229 -7.62 -17.45 20.66
CA GLU A 229 -8.24 -16.13 20.70
C GLU A 229 -7.52 -15.12 19.79
N MET A 230 -6.19 -15.05 19.87
CA MET A 230 -5.39 -14.07 19.12
C MET A 230 -4.82 -14.62 17.79
N GLY A 231 -5.00 -15.91 17.51
CA GLY A 231 -4.47 -16.54 16.30
C GLY A 231 -2.94 -16.57 16.25
N LEU A 232 -2.28 -16.91 17.36
CA LEU A 232 -0.82 -16.87 17.49
C LEU A 232 -0.10 -18.00 16.73
N ALA A 233 -0.86 -19.01 16.29
CA ALA A 233 -0.37 -20.17 15.53
C ALA A 233 0.74 -20.98 16.24
N PHE A 234 0.76 -20.99 17.58
CA PHE A 234 1.66 -21.86 18.35
C PHE A 234 1.33 -23.32 18.14
N ASP A 235 2.37 -24.12 17.89
CA ASP A 235 2.27 -25.57 17.82
C ASP A 235 2.44 -26.23 19.21
N GLU A 236 2.45 -27.57 19.22
CA GLU A 236 2.61 -28.36 20.43
C GLU A 236 3.93 -28.07 21.17
N GLN A 237 5.02 -27.88 20.43
CA GLN A 237 6.35 -27.63 21.00
C GLN A 237 6.44 -26.21 21.54
N ASP A 238 5.89 -25.24 20.82
CA ASP A 238 5.77 -23.85 21.25
C ASP A 238 5.01 -23.76 22.59
N LEU A 239 3.82 -24.35 22.66
CA LEU A 239 3.01 -24.34 23.87
C LEU A 239 3.75 -24.98 25.06
N GLN A 240 4.44 -26.10 24.82
CA GLN A 240 5.22 -26.75 25.87
C GLN A 240 6.44 -25.93 26.30
N TYR A 241 7.12 -25.29 25.36
CA TYR A 241 8.30 -24.46 25.62
C TYR A 241 7.92 -23.18 26.36
N TYR A 242 6.96 -22.41 25.85
CA TYR A 242 6.55 -21.15 26.48
C TYR A 242 5.87 -21.37 27.84
N THR A 243 5.15 -22.48 28.04
CA THR A 243 4.62 -22.83 29.37
C THR A 243 5.77 -22.96 30.37
N ARG A 244 6.82 -23.73 30.04
CA ARG A 244 7.99 -23.91 30.91
C ARG A 244 8.75 -22.61 31.10
N LEU A 245 8.97 -21.85 30.02
CA LEU A 245 9.66 -20.58 30.06
C LEU A 245 9.00 -19.60 31.05
N PHE A 246 7.69 -19.37 30.94
CA PHE A 246 7.01 -18.42 31.80
C PHE A 246 6.79 -18.96 33.22
N LYS A 247 6.53 -20.26 33.37
CA LYS A 247 6.22 -20.87 34.67
C LYS A 247 7.45 -21.16 35.51
N ASP A 248 8.47 -21.76 34.91
CA ASP A 248 9.60 -22.36 35.62
C ASP A 248 10.83 -21.44 35.61
N ASP A 249 11.11 -20.80 34.46
CA ASP A 249 12.32 -19.99 34.27
C ASP A 249 12.11 -18.52 34.67
N ILE A 250 11.15 -17.84 34.04
CA ILE A 250 10.86 -16.41 34.27
C ILE A 250 9.98 -16.21 35.51
N LYS A 251 9.12 -17.18 35.84
CA LYS A 251 8.22 -17.19 37.01
C LYS A 251 7.27 -15.99 37.08
N ARG A 252 6.68 -15.63 35.94
CA ARG A 252 5.59 -14.64 35.86
C ARG A 252 4.66 -14.92 34.69
N ASN A 253 3.47 -14.34 34.76
CA ASN A 253 2.54 -14.33 33.66
C ASN A 253 3.05 -13.45 32.50
N PRO A 254 3.01 -13.93 31.25
CA PRO A 254 3.26 -13.10 30.09
C PRO A 254 2.09 -12.14 29.83
N THR A 255 2.38 -11.03 29.19
CA THR A 255 1.37 -10.13 28.63
C THR A 255 0.94 -10.58 27.24
N THR A 256 -0.24 -10.14 26.79
CA THR A 256 -0.71 -10.35 25.41
C THR A 256 0.27 -9.80 24.37
N VAL A 257 0.94 -8.68 24.66
CA VAL A 257 1.94 -8.07 23.78
C VAL A 257 3.18 -8.96 23.64
N GLU A 258 3.70 -9.51 24.75
CA GLU A 258 4.86 -10.42 24.71
C GLU A 258 4.56 -11.69 23.92
N LEU A 259 3.38 -12.28 24.10
CA LEU A 259 3.00 -13.48 23.36
C LEU A 259 2.83 -13.20 21.87
N PHE A 260 2.28 -12.03 21.51
CA PHE A 260 2.15 -11.63 20.11
C PHE A 260 3.53 -11.41 19.46
N ASP A 261 4.47 -10.74 20.16
CA ASP A 261 5.85 -10.56 19.67
C ASP A 261 6.57 -11.90 19.48
N ILE A 262 6.43 -12.82 20.43
CA ILE A 262 6.99 -14.17 20.33
C ILE A 262 6.43 -14.91 19.11
N ALA A 263 5.12 -14.84 18.88
CA ALA A 263 4.47 -15.46 17.72
C ALA A 263 5.01 -14.92 16.39
N GLN A 264 5.18 -13.61 16.27
CA GLN A 264 5.72 -13.00 15.06
C GLN A 264 7.21 -13.33 14.85
N SER A 265 8.00 -13.27 15.92
CA SER A 265 9.45 -13.50 15.90
C SER A 265 9.83 -14.96 15.62
N ASN A 266 9.04 -15.93 16.12
CA ASN A 266 9.27 -17.35 15.90
C ASN A 266 8.46 -17.97 14.76
N SER A 267 7.69 -17.17 14.01
CA SER A 267 7.01 -17.63 12.80
C SER A 267 8.00 -18.17 11.75
N GLU A 268 7.52 -19.05 10.86
CA GLU A 268 8.33 -19.57 9.75
C GLU A 268 8.90 -18.44 8.87
N HIS A 269 8.12 -17.38 8.66
CA HIS A 269 8.53 -16.24 7.85
C HIS A 269 9.75 -15.51 8.43
N SER A 270 9.82 -15.37 9.75
CA SER A 270 10.91 -14.65 10.44
C SER A 270 12.11 -15.54 10.75
N ARG A 271 11.86 -16.81 11.13
CA ARG A 271 12.91 -17.71 11.63
C ARG A 271 13.47 -18.66 10.59
N HIS A 272 12.76 -18.88 9.48
CA HIS A 272 13.13 -19.78 8.41
C HIS A 272 13.44 -21.21 8.92
N TRP A 273 12.52 -21.80 9.70
CA TRP A 273 12.69 -23.14 10.26
C TRP A 273 12.86 -24.18 9.17
N PHE A 274 12.15 -24.06 8.04
CA PHE A 274 12.30 -25.01 6.96
C PHE A 274 13.72 -25.01 6.35
N PHE A 275 14.32 -23.83 6.18
CA PHE A 275 15.67 -23.70 5.62
C PHE A 275 16.78 -24.17 6.59
N THR A 276 16.51 -24.12 7.88
CA THR A 276 17.47 -24.45 8.95
C THR A 276 17.20 -25.81 9.59
N GLY A 277 16.06 -26.44 9.28
CA GLY A 277 15.66 -27.74 9.77
C GLY A 277 16.48 -28.89 9.21
N LYS A 278 16.52 -30.00 9.95
CA LYS A 278 17.11 -31.26 9.49
C LYS A 278 16.15 -31.91 8.49
N ILE A 279 16.68 -32.31 7.34
CA ILE A 279 15.90 -32.92 6.27
C ILE A 279 16.20 -34.42 6.22
N VAL A 280 15.15 -35.23 6.05
CA VAL A 280 15.25 -36.67 5.82
C VAL A 280 14.64 -36.95 4.45
N ILE A 281 15.41 -37.54 3.54
CA ILE A 281 14.97 -37.90 2.18
C ILE A 281 15.04 -39.41 2.06
N ASP A 282 13.93 -40.05 1.69
CA ASP A 282 13.82 -41.51 1.54
C ASP A 282 14.32 -42.30 2.77
N GLY A 283 14.01 -41.78 3.97
CA GLY A 283 14.41 -42.37 5.25
C GLY A 283 15.86 -42.09 5.67
N GLN A 284 16.65 -41.36 4.87
CA GLN A 284 18.03 -41.03 5.18
C GLN A 284 18.15 -39.56 5.65
N PRO A 285 18.74 -39.30 6.83
CA PRO A 285 19.03 -37.93 7.26
C PRO A 285 20.12 -37.30 6.39
N MET A 286 19.90 -36.06 5.99
CA MET A 286 20.87 -35.29 5.19
C MET A 286 21.89 -34.59 6.10
N ASP A 287 23.16 -34.57 5.68
CA ASP A 287 24.26 -34.00 6.46
C ASP A 287 24.24 -32.46 6.53
N ARG A 288 23.47 -31.80 5.65
CA ARG A 288 23.38 -30.35 5.56
C ARG A 288 21.94 -29.87 5.47
N THR A 289 21.67 -28.73 6.08
CA THR A 289 20.42 -27.97 5.89
C THR A 289 20.44 -27.18 4.59
N LEU A 290 19.29 -26.72 4.11
CA LEU A 290 19.23 -25.88 2.89
C LEU A 290 20.05 -24.59 3.06
N MET A 291 19.99 -23.95 4.23
CA MET A 291 20.78 -22.76 4.51
C MET A 291 22.28 -23.04 4.51
N GLN A 292 22.72 -24.21 4.98
CA GLN A 292 24.12 -24.62 4.90
C GLN A 292 24.56 -24.87 3.45
N ILE A 293 23.70 -25.43 2.60
CA ILE A 293 23.96 -25.58 1.17
C ILE A 293 24.16 -24.20 0.54
N VAL A 294 23.26 -23.24 0.80
CA VAL A 294 23.38 -21.87 0.29
C VAL A 294 24.67 -21.20 0.76
N LYS A 295 24.99 -21.26 2.07
CA LYS A 295 26.23 -20.69 2.64
C LYS A 295 27.50 -21.35 2.13
N SER A 296 27.44 -22.62 1.71
CA SER A 296 28.62 -23.34 1.20
C SER A 296 29.17 -22.71 -0.08
N THR A 297 28.35 -22.02 -0.87
CA THR A 297 28.79 -21.30 -2.08
C THR A 297 29.77 -20.18 -1.75
N LEU A 298 29.48 -19.40 -0.69
CA LEU A 298 30.36 -18.36 -0.18
C LEU A 298 31.63 -18.93 0.46
N GLN A 299 31.52 -20.05 1.17
CA GLN A 299 32.69 -20.72 1.77
C GLN A 299 33.63 -21.28 0.69
N ALA A 300 33.08 -21.87 -0.37
CA ALA A 300 33.84 -22.43 -1.47
C ALA A 300 34.55 -21.34 -2.28
N ASN A 301 33.91 -20.18 -2.43
CA ASN A 301 34.53 -19.05 -3.11
C ASN A 301 34.06 -17.70 -2.54
N PRO A 302 34.79 -17.14 -1.56
CA PRO A 302 34.49 -15.81 -1.03
C PRO A 302 34.61 -14.69 -2.08
N ASN A 303 35.47 -14.88 -3.09
CA ASN A 303 35.80 -13.94 -4.16
C ASN A 303 35.78 -12.46 -3.73
N ASN A 304 34.83 -11.68 -4.24
CA ASN A 304 34.65 -10.26 -4.00
C ASN A 304 33.49 -9.97 -3.06
N SER A 305 32.98 -10.92 -2.29
CA SER A 305 31.92 -10.66 -1.31
C SER A 305 32.45 -9.78 -0.17
N VAL A 306 31.73 -8.68 0.12
CA VAL A 306 32.01 -7.76 1.23
C VAL A 306 31.05 -8.04 2.38
N ILE A 307 29.76 -8.21 2.08
CA ILE A 307 28.72 -8.61 3.04
C ILE A 307 28.02 -9.86 2.51
N GLY A 308 27.92 -10.89 3.36
CA GLY A 308 27.13 -12.08 3.09
C GLY A 308 26.57 -12.68 4.38
N PHE A 309 25.25 -12.90 4.42
CA PHE A 309 24.50 -13.52 5.53
C PHE A 309 24.66 -12.84 6.91
N LYS A 310 24.96 -11.54 6.95
CA LYS A 310 25.21 -10.79 8.19
C LYS A 310 24.51 -9.43 8.25
N ASP A 311 23.65 -9.15 7.29
CA ASP A 311 22.88 -7.90 7.18
C ASP A 311 21.60 -8.19 6.37
N ASN A 312 20.74 -7.18 6.22
CA ASN A 312 19.51 -7.25 5.44
C ASN A 312 19.76 -7.37 3.92
N SER A 313 21.01 -7.24 3.49
CA SER A 313 21.43 -7.43 2.11
C SER A 313 22.83 -8.01 1.99
N SER A 314 23.19 -8.38 0.76
CA SER A 314 24.54 -8.78 0.37
C SER A 314 25.21 -7.72 -0.49
N ALA A 315 26.53 -7.59 -0.36
CA ALA A 315 27.31 -6.67 -1.15
C ALA A 315 28.56 -7.34 -1.70
N ILE A 316 28.94 -6.96 -2.91
CA ILE A 316 30.21 -7.30 -3.54
C ILE A 316 31.07 -6.06 -3.69
N LYS A 317 32.38 -6.26 -3.75
CA LYS A 317 33.34 -5.18 -3.94
C LYS A 317 33.04 -4.47 -5.24
N GLY A 318 32.85 -3.16 -5.16
CA GLY A 318 32.63 -2.32 -6.32
C GLY A 318 33.90 -1.60 -6.75
N PHE A 319 33.79 -0.32 -7.06
CA PHE A 319 34.86 0.45 -7.70
C PHE A 319 34.78 1.95 -7.38
N PRO A 320 35.85 2.72 -7.65
CA PRO A 320 35.84 4.17 -7.49
C PRO A 320 34.81 4.83 -8.41
N VAL A 321 33.90 5.61 -7.83
CA VAL A 321 32.88 6.39 -8.54
C VAL A 321 33.04 7.87 -8.19
N LYS A 322 32.99 8.72 -9.21
CA LYS A 322 32.96 10.18 -9.04
C LYS A 322 31.51 10.64 -8.87
N GLN A 323 31.15 11.08 -7.67
CA GLN A 323 29.80 11.54 -7.33
C GLN A 323 29.78 13.02 -6.94
N LEU A 324 28.67 13.69 -7.24
CA LEU A 324 28.36 15.00 -6.68
C LEU A 324 27.72 14.81 -5.30
N ARG A 325 28.33 15.36 -4.25
CA ARG A 325 27.79 15.34 -2.89
C ARG A 325 27.74 16.76 -2.32
N PRO A 326 26.75 17.09 -1.46
CA PRO A 326 26.76 18.35 -0.74
C PRO A 326 28.02 18.45 0.13
N VAL A 327 28.67 19.63 0.12
CA VAL A 327 29.85 19.87 0.96
C VAL A 327 29.50 19.77 2.45
N GLN A 328 28.29 20.17 2.83
CA GLN A 328 27.74 20.07 4.18
C GLN A 328 26.33 19.48 4.13
N PRO A 329 26.18 18.15 4.29
CA PRO A 329 24.87 17.51 4.34
C PRO A 329 23.96 18.13 5.40
N GLY A 330 22.69 18.37 5.06
CA GLY A 330 21.70 18.98 5.96
C GLY A 330 21.64 20.52 5.91
N LEU A 331 22.52 21.18 5.15
CA LEU A 331 22.51 22.62 4.94
C LEU A 331 22.48 22.97 3.45
N THR A 332 22.00 24.18 3.14
CA THR A 332 22.12 24.74 1.79
C THR A 332 23.59 24.99 1.47
N CYS A 333 24.16 24.18 0.59
CA CYS A 333 25.57 24.27 0.21
C CYS A 333 25.80 23.85 -1.25
N PRO A 334 26.95 24.24 -1.86
CA PRO A 334 27.34 23.73 -3.17
C PRO A 334 27.54 22.22 -3.18
N LEU A 335 27.37 21.61 -4.35
CA LEU A 335 27.76 20.22 -4.59
C LEU A 335 29.23 20.18 -5.05
N ASN A 336 29.99 19.20 -4.57
CA ASN A 336 31.37 18.96 -5.01
C ASN A 336 31.52 17.54 -5.56
N ALA A 337 32.29 17.40 -6.63
CA ALA A 337 32.61 16.12 -7.23
C ALA A 337 33.73 15.43 -6.44
N THR A 338 33.41 14.32 -5.79
CA THR A 338 34.36 13.53 -5.00
C THR A 338 34.37 12.08 -5.48
N THR A 339 35.56 11.49 -5.53
CA THR A 339 35.72 10.07 -5.86
C THR A 339 35.65 9.25 -4.57
N ARG A 340 34.81 8.23 -4.55
CA ARG A 340 34.67 7.27 -3.44
C ARG A 340 34.53 5.86 -3.97
N ASP A 341 35.05 4.88 -3.24
CA ASP A 341 34.76 3.48 -3.51
C ASP A 341 33.33 3.16 -3.08
N LEU A 342 32.56 2.61 -4.01
CA LEU A 342 31.18 2.23 -3.78
C LEU A 342 31.00 0.75 -4.08
N ASP A 343 30.63 -0.02 -3.08
CA ASP A 343 30.34 -1.45 -3.18
C ASP A 343 28.96 -1.70 -3.75
N ILE A 344 28.80 -2.78 -4.53
CA ILE A 344 27.55 -3.07 -5.22
C ILE A 344 26.73 -4.03 -4.38
N LEU A 345 25.53 -3.59 -4.02
CA LEU A 345 24.57 -4.33 -3.24
C LEU A 345 23.55 -5.02 -4.15
N PHE A 346 23.26 -6.29 -3.83
CA PHE A 346 22.20 -7.08 -4.45
C PHE A 346 21.30 -7.68 -3.38
N THR A 347 19.99 -7.49 -3.56
CA THR A 347 18.95 -8.07 -2.72
C THR A 347 17.73 -8.42 -3.57
N ALA A 348 16.93 -9.37 -3.06
CA ALA A 348 15.63 -9.71 -3.59
C ALA A 348 14.68 -10.15 -2.46
N GLU A 349 13.41 -9.79 -2.59
CA GLU A 349 12.32 -10.25 -1.72
C GLU A 349 11.07 -10.48 -2.55
N THR A 350 10.15 -11.25 -1.96
CA THR A 350 8.83 -11.52 -2.50
C THR A 350 7.77 -11.08 -1.51
N HIS A 351 6.62 -10.60 -1.98
CA HIS A 351 5.53 -10.13 -1.12
C HIS A 351 4.20 -10.82 -1.48
N ASN A 352 4.26 -12.15 -1.61
CA ASN A 352 3.26 -12.94 -2.34
C ASN A 352 1.86 -12.92 -1.72
N PHE A 353 1.75 -13.27 -0.43
CA PHE A 353 0.45 -13.43 0.22
C PHE A 353 -0.33 -12.10 0.27
N PRO A 354 0.27 -10.96 0.66
CA PRO A 354 -0.47 -9.70 0.63
C PRO A 354 -0.82 -9.23 -0.79
N CYS A 355 0.03 -9.51 -1.80
CA CYS A 355 -0.32 -9.25 -3.20
C CYS A 355 -1.51 -10.08 -3.68
N ALA A 356 -1.73 -11.29 -3.13
CA ALA A 356 -2.89 -12.11 -3.44
C ALA A 356 -4.19 -11.56 -2.82
N VAL A 357 -4.09 -10.87 -1.68
CA VAL A 357 -5.23 -10.28 -0.95
C VAL A 357 -5.58 -8.89 -1.49
N ALA A 358 -4.59 -8.01 -1.60
CA ALA A 358 -4.74 -6.63 -2.06
C ALA A 358 -3.52 -6.28 -2.96
N PRO A 359 -3.61 -6.50 -4.29
CA PRO A 359 -2.46 -6.49 -5.18
C PRO A 359 -1.67 -5.18 -5.19
N TYR A 360 -2.37 -4.05 -5.24
CA TYR A 360 -1.73 -2.74 -5.30
C TYR A 360 -0.92 -2.43 -4.03
N PRO A 361 -1.52 -2.37 -2.82
CA PRO A 361 -0.75 -2.10 -1.60
C PRO A 361 0.26 -3.20 -1.29
N GLY A 362 -0.03 -4.47 -1.60
CA GLY A 362 0.94 -5.56 -1.42
C GLY A 362 2.21 -5.40 -2.27
N ALA A 363 2.06 -4.99 -3.54
CA ALA A 363 3.20 -4.76 -4.42
C ALA A 363 3.99 -3.50 -4.02
N GLU A 364 3.28 -2.46 -3.59
CA GLU A 364 3.83 -1.20 -3.10
C GLU A 364 4.66 -1.42 -1.83
N THR A 365 4.11 -2.08 -0.81
CA THR A 365 4.84 -2.36 0.44
C THR A 365 6.01 -3.31 0.20
N GLY A 366 5.88 -4.27 -0.73
CA GLY A 366 7.00 -5.11 -1.14
C GLY A 366 8.11 -4.34 -1.86
N ALA A 367 7.79 -3.29 -2.62
CA ALA A 367 8.80 -2.41 -3.20
C ALA A 367 9.45 -1.52 -2.13
N GLY A 368 8.62 -0.92 -1.26
CA GLY A 368 9.06 -0.04 -0.18
C GLY A 368 9.94 -0.76 0.84
N GLY A 369 9.58 -1.98 1.25
CA GLY A 369 10.42 -2.84 2.09
C GLY A 369 11.78 -3.07 1.46
N ARG A 370 11.79 -3.34 0.14
CA ARG A 370 13.04 -3.50 -0.61
C ARG A 370 13.96 -2.30 -0.62
N ILE A 371 13.38 -1.13 -0.84
CA ILE A 371 14.13 0.13 -0.77
C ILE A 371 14.69 0.35 0.64
N ARG A 372 13.92 0.04 1.69
CA ARG A 372 14.35 0.23 3.08
C ARG A 372 15.53 -0.65 3.47
N ASP A 373 15.54 -1.94 3.16
CA ASP A 373 16.67 -2.77 3.58
C ASP A 373 17.94 -2.42 2.81
N THR A 374 17.82 -2.00 1.55
CA THR A 374 18.96 -1.39 0.86
C THR A 374 19.48 -0.22 1.70
N HIS A 375 18.64 0.78 1.99
CA HIS A 375 19.06 1.95 2.75
C HIS A 375 19.61 1.62 4.15
N ALA A 376 19.09 0.56 4.78
CA ALA A 376 19.52 0.10 6.09
C ALA A 376 20.77 -0.80 6.07
N THR A 377 21.25 -1.21 4.89
CA THR A 377 22.45 -2.05 4.81
C THR A 377 23.68 -1.27 5.26
N GLY A 378 24.42 -1.88 6.19
CA GLY A 378 25.58 -1.31 6.83
C GLY A 378 25.30 -0.05 7.65
N ARG A 379 25.90 1.08 7.25
CA ARG A 379 25.70 2.38 7.92
C ARG A 379 24.91 3.37 7.07
N GLY A 380 24.27 2.86 6.01
CA GLY A 380 23.59 3.66 5.00
C GLY A 380 24.06 3.28 3.62
N SER A 381 23.09 3.00 2.74
CA SER A 381 23.32 2.83 1.30
C SER A 381 22.19 3.48 0.51
N PHE A 382 22.27 3.51 -0.82
CA PHE A 382 21.23 4.12 -1.65
C PHE A 382 20.88 3.28 -2.87
N VAL A 383 19.60 3.25 -3.21
CA VAL A 383 19.07 2.52 -4.38
C VAL A 383 19.47 3.23 -5.67
N ILE A 384 19.92 2.46 -6.68
CA ILE A 384 20.24 2.98 -8.02
C ILE A 384 19.21 2.47 -9.03
N ALA A 385 18.95 1.17 -9.00
CA ALA A 385 18.04 0.51 -9.92
C ALA A 385 17.29 -0.60 -9.20
N ALA A 386 16.07 -0.84 -9.65
CA ALA A 386 15.22 -1.91 -9.17
C ALA A 386 14.60 -2.64 -10.36
N THR A 387 14.36 -3.93 -10.19
CA THR A 387 13.59 -4.75 -11.11
C THR A 387 12.35 -5.28 -10.41
N ALA A 388 11.35 -5.72 -11.18
CA ALA A 388 10.17 -6.37 -10.67
C ALA A 388 9.79 -7.54 -11.57
N GLY A 389 9.16 -8.55 -11.00
CA GLY A 389 8.46 -9.55 -11.77
C GLY A 389 7.20 -9.99 -11.02
N TYR A 390 6.37 -10.83 -11.64
CA TYR A 390 5.06 -11.20 -11.09
C TYR A 390 4.70 -12.59 -11.55
N CYS A 391 4.28 -13.51 -10.69
CA CYS A 391 3.71 -14.81 -11.13
C CYS A 391 2.23 -14.82 -10.90
N VAL A 392 1.45 -14.99 -11.98
CA VAL A 392 -0.01 -15.01 -11.91
C VAL A 392 -0.57 -16.18 -12.71
N GLY A 393 -1.80 -16.57 -12.38
CA GLY A 393 -2.56 -17.50 -13.22
C GLY A 393 -2.96 -16.86 -14.56
N ASN A 394 -3.67 -17.63 -15.38
CA ASN A 394 -4.16 -17.15 -16.69
C ASN A 394 -5.01 -15.88 -16.53
N LEU A 395 -4.72 -14.87 -17.37
CA LEU A 395 -5.36 -13.56 -17.27
C LEU A 395 -6.85 -13.58 -17.63
N ASN A 396 -7.28 -14.54 -18.46
CA ASN A 396 -8.68 -14.71 -18.90
C ASN A 396 -9.37 -13.39 -19.28
N ILE A 397 -8.69 -12.57 -20.08
CA ILE A 397 -9.17 -11.23 -20.45
C ILE A 397 -10.45 -11.37 -21.28
N GLU A 398 -11.52 -10.69 -20.87
CA GLU A 398 -12.81 -10.72 -21.59
C GLU A 398 -12.65 -10.29 -23.06
N GLY A 399 -13.25 -11.05 -23.97
CA GLY A 399 -13.11 -10.83 -25.41
C GLY A 399 -11.76 -11.29 -26.02
N PHE A 400 -10.80 -11.75 -25.20
CA PHE A 400 -9.51 -12.27 -25.62
C PHE A 400 -9.30 -13.69 -25.09
N CYS A 401 -9.83 -14.68 -25.80
CA CYS A 401 -9.60 -16.08 -25.48
C CYS A 401 -8.24 -16.51 -26.04
N SER A 402 -7.20 -16.57 -25.21
CA SER A 402 -5.94 -17.20 -25.62
C SER A 402 -6.11 -18.72 -25.57
N MET A 403 -6.22 -19.36 -26.73
CA MET A 403 -6.10 -20.82 -26.85
C MET A 403 -4.66 -21.22 -26.52
N GLY A 404 -4.44 -21.66 -25.27
CA GLY A 404 -3.20 -22.30 -24.82
C GLY A 404 -2.05 -21.35 -24.53
N GLY A 405 -1.76 -21.12 -23.25
CA GLY A 405 -0.54 -20.44 -22.82
C GLY A 405 -0.50 -20.18 -21.33
N SER A 406 0.20 -21.03 -20.59
CA SER A 406 0.58 -20.76 -19.21
C SER A 406 1.68 -19.69 -19.21
N PHE A 407 1.34 -18.45 -18.89
CA PHE A 407 2.34 -17.40 -18.72
C PHE A 407 2.90 -17.47 -17.30
N PHE A 408 4.14 -17.94 -17.17
CA PHE A 408 4.92 -17.83 -15.94
C PHE A 408 5.70 -16.54 -15.99
N LEU A 409 5.59 -15.73 -14.95
CA LEU A 409 6.48 -14.61 -14.71
C LEU A 409 6.86 -14.73 -13.22
N ILE A 410 8.06 -14.41 -12.75
CA ILE A 410 8.45 -14.64 -11.33
C ILE A 410 8.79 -13.29 -10.73
N SER A 411 8.29 -12.96 -9.53
CA SER A 411 8.76 -11.78 -8.80
C SER A 411 10.12 -12.02 -8.20
N ILE A 412 11.16 -11.67 -8.95
CA ILE A 412 12.48 -11.40 -8.38
C ILE A 412 12.70 -9.89 -8.51
N LYS A 413 12.75 -9.19 -7.38
CA LYS A 413 13.15 -7.78 -7.37
C LYS A 413 14.65 -7.71 -7.09
N LEU A 414 15.49 -7.80 -8.11
CA LEU A 414 16.91 -7.47 -7.98
C LEU A 414 17.05 -5.94 -7.89
N GLY A 415 17.51 -5.47 -6.74
CA GLY A 415 18.05 -4.12 -6.60
C GLY A 415 19.55 -4.12 -6.89
N ILE A 416 20.02 -3.19 -7.73
CA ILE A 416 21.44 -2.83 -7.81
C ILE A 416 21.57 -1.52 -7.04
N SER A 417 22.42 -1.51 -6.03
CA SER A 417 22.59 -0.35 -5.15
C SER A 417 24.05 -0.16 -4.80
N PHE A 418 24.42 1.02 -4.31
CA PHE A 418 25.79 1.32 -3.90
C PHE A 418 25.82 1.54 -2.38
N ALA A 419 26.78 0.93 -1.70
CA ALA A 419 27.12 1.21 -0.31
C ALA A 419 28.51 1.84 -0.24
N ASP A 420 28.72 2.81 0.66
CA ASP A 420 30.07 3.30 0.94
C ASP A 420 30.88 2.12 1.52
N SER A 421 32.06 1.85 0.96
CA SER A 421 32.96 0.80 1.48
C SER A 421 33.36 1.12 2.93
N TYR A 422 33.33 0.12 3.79
CA TYR A 422 33.67 0.21 5.23
C TYR A 422 35.10 0.68 5.50
#